data_AF-A0A0J6FY95-F1
#
_entry.id   AF-A0A0J6FY95-F1
#
_cell.length_a   1.000
_cell.length_b   1.000
_cell.length_c   1.000
_cell.angle_alpha   90.00
_cell.angle_beta   90.00
_cell.angle_gamma   90.00
#
_symmetry.space_group_name_H-M   'P 1'
#
loop_
_entity.id
_entity.type
_entity.pdbx_description
1 polymer ?
#
loop_
_entity_poly.entity_id
_entity_poly.type
_entity_poly.pdbx_seq_one_letter_code
_entity_poly.pdbx_strand_id
1 'polypeptide(L)'
;MSTLDLNNPPSGHSFKVNVEKNETDAERAVRLTKDVLLFLFASIFIGAIGWFCLATLLDTTGKVSADDKKWAMSFLTAVGGALVGYLVRK
;
A
#
# COMPACT_ATOMS: atom_id res chain seq x y z
N MET A 1 -47.96 40.10 -2.38
CA MET A 1 -47.78 38.64 -2.31
C MET A 1 -46.41 38.34 -2.89
N SER A 2 -45.44 37.98 -2.06
CA SER A 2 -44.07 37.68 -2.51
C SER A 2 -44.07 36.32 -3.19
N THR A 3 -43.88 36.31 -4.51
CA THR A 3 -43.69 35.09 -5.29
C THR A 3 -42.38 34.44 -4.87
N LEU A 4 -42.48 33.36 -4.08
CA LEU A 4 -41.34 32.56 -3.65
C LEU A 4 -40.94 31.66 -4.83
N ASP A 5 -39.76 31.92 -5.41
CA ASP A 5 -39.17 31.07 -6.43
C ASP A 5 -38.52 29.85 -5.77
N LEU A 6 -39.08 28.66 -5.99
CA LEU A 6 -38.60 27.40 -5.43
C LEU A 6 -37.53 26.73 -6.31
N ASN A 7 -37.29 27.23 -7.52
CA ASN A 7 -36.33 26.62 -8.43
C ASN A 7 -34.90 27.06 -8.14
N ASN A 8 -34.73 28.20 -7.46
CA ASN A 8 -33.42 28.75 -7.13
C ASN A 8 -33.16 28.73 -5.62
N PRO A 9 -31.90 28.48 -5.22
CA PRO A 9 -31.54 28.51 -3.82
C PRO A 9 -31.62 29.93 -3.25
N PRO A 10 -31.93 30.06 -1.95
CA PRO A 10 -32.08 31.35 -1.28
C PRO A 10 -30.79 32.17 -1.27
N SER A 11 -30.94 33.49 -1.17
CA SER A 11 -29.80 34.41 -1.08
C SER A 11 -28.91 34.09 0.13
N GLY A 12 -27.61 33.88 -0.13
CA GLY A 12 -26.63 33.47 0.89
C GLY A 12 -26.32 31.98 0.92
N HIS A 13 -26.91 31.15 0.04
CA HIS A 13 -26.51 29.76 -0.10
C HIS A 13 -25.07 29.66 -0.63
N SER A 14 -24.16 29.13 0.20
CA SER A 14 -22.79 28.86 -0.23
C SER A 14 -22.76 27.58 -1.05
N PHE A 15 -22.15 27.63 -2.22
CA PHE A 15 -21.89 26.45 -3.04
C PHE A 15 -20.43 26.06 -2.87
N LYS A 16 -20.19 24.84 -2.36
CA LYS A 16 -18.85 24.26 -2.34
C LYS A 16 -18.65 23.47 -3.63
N VAL A 17 -18.25 24.16 -4.68
CA VAL A 17 -17.89 23.52 -5.95
C VAL A 17 -16.43 23.07 -5.85
N ASN A 18 -16.20 21.75 -5.82
CA ASN A 18 -14.85 21.21 -5.89
C ASN A 18 -14.55 20.91 -7.36
N VAL A 19 -13.76 21.78 -7.99
CA VAL A 19 -13.32 21.58 -9.38
C VAL A 19 -12.08 20.69 -9.33
N GLU A 20 -12.29 19.38 -9.36
CA GLU A 20 -11.19 18.46 -9.61
C GLU A 20 -10.78 18.58 -11.09
N LYS A 21 -9.48 18.79 -11.31
CA LYS A 21 -8.93 18.82 -12.67
C LYS A 21 -9.12 17.43 -13.26
N ASN A 22 -9.86 17.31 -14.35
CA ASN A 22 -9.97 16.05 -15.08
C ASN A 22 -8.56 15.64 -15.51
N GLU A 23 -8.07 14.56 -14.92
CA GLU A 23 -6.77 13.99 -15.29
C GLU A 23 -6.80 13.58 -16.74
N THR A 24 -5.76 13.95 -17.47
CA THR A 24 -5.54 13.41 -18.81
C THR A 24 -5.12 11.94 -18.70
N ASP A 25 -5.45 11.14 -19.72
CA ASP A 25 -5.07 9.72 -19.74
C ASP A 25 -3.54 9.50 -19.59
N ALA A 26 -2.75 10.49 -20.05
CA ALA A 26 -1.29 10.50 -19.89
C ALA A 26 -0.87 10.69 -18.41
N GLU A 27 -1.47 11.65 -17.70
CA GLU A 27 -1.19 11.87 -16.27
C GLU A 27 -1.59 10.65 -15.43
N ARG A 28 -2.74 10.03 -15.78
CA ARG A 28 -3.21 8.80 -15.16
C ARG A 28 -2.23 7.65 -15.36
N ALA A 29 -1.71 7.47 -16.57
CA ALA A 29 -0.75 6.41 -16.88
C ALA A 29 0.56 6.57 -16.10
N VAL A 30 1.06 7.81 -15.96
CA VAL A 30 2.27 8.11 -15.18
C VAL A 30 2.06 7.77 -13.70
N ARG A 31 0.92 8.16 -13.11
CA ARG A 31 0.60 7.82 -11.72
C ARG A 31 0.54 6.31 -11.52
N LEU A 32 -0.20 5.61 -12.38
CA LEU A 32 -0.34 4.15 -12.28
C LEU A 32 1.02 3.45 -12.42
N THR A 33 1.85 3.90 -13.37
CA THR A 33 3.19 3.34 -13.59
C THR A 33 4.07 3.53 -12.37
N LYS A 34 4.05 4.73 -11.77
CA LYS A 34 4.78 5.00 -10.52
C LYS A 34 4.32 4.08 -9.40
N ASP A 35 3.03 3.90 -9.23
CA ASP A 35 2.47 3.07 -8.16
C ASP A 35 2.81 1.58 -8.37
N VAL A 36 2.75 1.11 -9.61
CA VAL A 36 3.17 -0.25 -9.99
C VAL A 36 4.66 -0.45 -9.75
N LEU A 37 5.50 0.49 -10.18
CA LEU A 37 6.94 0.42 -9.94
C LEU A 37 7.25 0.39 -8.44
N LEU A 38 6.61 1.26 -7.65
CA LEU A 38 6.78 1.29 -6.20
C LEU A 38 6.39 -0.06 -5.57
N PHE A 39 5.28 -0.64 -6.00
CA PHE A 39 4.84 -1.96 -5.55
C PHE A 39 5.83 -3.06 -5.93
N LEU A 40 6.36 -3.05 -7.16
CA LEU A 40 7.36 -4.01 -7.62
C LEU A 40 8.66 -3.88 -6.84
N PHE A 41 9.17 -2.67 -6.62
CA PHE A 41 10.36 -2.43 -5.80
C PHE A 41 10.15 -2.93 -4.38
N ALA A 42 9.03 -2.59 -3.75
CA ALA A 42 8.71 -3.09 -2.41
C ALA A 42 8.66 -4.62 -2.37
N SER A 43 8.04 -5.24 -3.37
CA SER A 43 7.96 -6.71 -3.49
C SER A 43 9.34 -7.35 -3.62
N ILE A 44 10.24 -6.77 -4.43
CA ILE A 44 11.62 -7.24 -4.59
C ILE A 44 12.38 -7.11 -3.27
N PHE A 45 12.27 -5.99 -2.57
CA PHE A 45 12.94 -5.80 -1.28
C PHE A 45 12.46 -6.79 -0.22
N ILE A 46 11.14 -6.98 -0.10
CA ILE A 46 10.57 -7.96 0.85
C ILE A 46 11.02 -9.37 0.48
N GLY A 47 11.01 -9.72 -0.82
CA GLY A 47 11.48 -11.01 -1.31
C GLY A 47 12.96 -11.25 -1.04
N ALA A 48 13.81 -10.26 -1.27
CA ALA A 48 15.24 -10.33 -0.98
C ALA A 48 15.51 -10.53 0.52
N ILE A 49 14.83 -9.79 1.39
CA ILE A 49 14.94 -9.97 2.84
C ILE A 49 14.47 -11.36 3.24
N GLY A 50 13.32 -11.82 2.73
CA GLY A 50 12.82 -13.18 2.97
C GLY A 50 13.81 -14.26 2.55
N TRP A 51 14.44 -14.10 1.38
CA TRP A 51 15.49 -14.98 0.90
C TRP A 51 16.71 -14.99 1.84
N PHE A 52 17.19 -13.82 2.27
CA PHE A 52 18.28 -13.73 3.25
C PHE A 52 17.92 -14.42 4.56
N CYS A 53 16.71 -14.21 5.09
CA CYS A 53 16.27 -14.88 6.32
C CYS A 53 16.23 -16.41 6.15
N LEU A 54 15.75 -16.92 5.01
CA LEU A 54 15.77 -18.35 4.72
C LEU A 54 17.20 -18.89 4.62
N ALA A 55 18.09 -18.20 3.90
CA ALA A 55 19.49 -18.58 3.79
C ALA A 55 20.19 -18.63 5.16
N THR A 56 19.93 -17.65 6.02
CA THR A 56 20.44 -17.58 7.40
C THR A 56 19.96 -18.76 8.24
N LEU A 57 18.69 -19.17 8.12
CA LEU A 57 18.15 -20.31 8.85
C LEU A 57 18.69 -21.65 8.36
N LEU A 58 18.83 -21.79 7.04
CA LEU A 58 19.31 -23.00 6.38
C LEU A 58 20.83 -23.14 6.44
N ASP A 59 21.57 -22.12 6.92
CA ASP A 59 23.01 -22.20 7.07
C ASP A 59 23.40 -23.28 8.11
N THR A 60 24.08 -24.31 7.62
CA THR A 60 24.67 -25.39 8.39
C THR A 60 26.18 -25.24 8.56
N THR A 61 26.78 -24.16 8.05
CA THR A 61 28.24 -23.97 8.11
C THR A 61 28.75 -23.49 9.47
N GLY A 62 27.85 -23.20 10.41
CA GLY A 62 28.19 -22.77 11.77
C GLY A 62 28.71 -21.33 11.85
N LYS A 63 28.65 -20.58 10.75
CA LYS A 63 29.12 -19.18 10.67
C LYS A 63 28.06 -18.19 11.14
N VAL A 64 26.79 -18.56 11.03
CA VAL A 64 25.66 -17.73 11.44
C VAL A 64 25.38 -17.88 12.94
N SER A 65 25.27 -16.76 13.64
CA SER A 65 24.98 -16.74 15.07
C SER A 65 23.56 -17.23 15.38
N ALA A 66 23.37 -17.79 16.57
CA ALA A 66 22.04 -18.15 17.06
C ALA A 66 21.09 -16.93 17.12
N ASP A 67 21.63 -15.74 17.39
CA ASP A 67 20.81 -14.51 17.42
C ASP A 67 20.35 -14.09 16.03
N ASP A 68 21.18 -14.23 14.99
CA ASP A 68 20.80 -13.93 13.61
C ASP A 68 19.66 -14.84 13.14
N LYS A 69 19.69 -16.12 13.55
CA LYS A 69 18.62 -17.09 13.28
C LYS A 69 17.31 -16.69 13.97
N LYS A 70 17.35 -16.15 15.21
CA LYS A 70 16.14 -15.67 15.90
C LYS A 70 15.50 -14.50 15.17
N TRP A 71 16.29 -13.52 14.75
CA TRP A 71 15.80 -12.37 14.00
C TRP A 71 15.20 -12.80 12.65
N ALA A 72 15.87 -13.72 11.94
CA ALA A 72 15.34 -14.29 10.70
C ALA A 72 14.00 -15.02 10.90
N MET A 73 13.89 -15.84 11.96
CA MET A 73 12.66 -16.56 12.30
C MET A 73 11.50 -15.62 12.65
N SER A 74 11.80 -14.55 13.41
CA SER A 74 10.82 -13.51 13.77
C SER A 74 10.26 -12.82 12.53
N PHE A 75 11.13 -12.42 11.60
CA PHE A 75 10.72 -11.81 10.34
C PHE A 75 9.82 -12.73 9.52
N LEU A 76 10.22 -13.99 9.31
CA LEU A 76 9.42 -14.96 8.54
C LEU A 76 8.06 -15.23 9.19
N THR A 77 8.00 -15.28 10.53
CA THR A 77 6.74 -15.46 11.25
C THR A 77 5.82 -14.25 11.09
N ALA A 78 6.37 -13.04 11.15
CA ALA A 78 5.61 -11.81 10.92
C ALA A 78 5.05 -11.74 9.50
N VAL A 79 5.87 -12.07 8.49
CA VAL A 79 5.43 -12.13 7.08
C VAL A 79 4.37 -13.21 6.89
N GLY A 80 4.58 -14.41 7.44
CA GLY A 80 3.60 -15.50 7.40
C GLY A 80 2.27 -15.11 8.04
N GLY A 81 2.31 -14.48 9.22
CA GLY A 81 1.13 -13.95 9.90
C GLY A 81 0.40 -12.88 9.10
N ALA A 82 1.13 -11.96 8.46
CA ALA A 82 0.55 -10.94 7.59
C ALA A 82 -0.16 -11.55 6.36
N LEU A 83 0.46 -12.56 5.73
CA LEU A 83 -0.13 -13.27 4.58
C LEU A 83 -1.38 -14.06 4.97
N VAL A 84 -1.32 -14.82 6.07
CA VAL A 84 -2.48 -15.56 6.60
C VAL A 84 -3.59 -14.58 6.99
N GLY A 85 -3.26 -13.48 7.66
CA GLY A 85 -4.22 -12.44 8.02
C GLY A 85 -4.88 -11.78 6.80
N TYR A 86 -4.15 -11.62 5.69
CA TYR A 86 -4.73 -11.15 4.43
C TYR A 86 -5.67 -12.18 3.80
N LEU A 87 -5.31 -13.47 3.83
CA LEU A 87 -6.10 -14.55 3.25
C LEU A 87 -7.38 -14.85 4.03
N VAL A 88 -7.32 -14.85 5.38
CA VAL A 88 -8.45 -15.17 6.26
C VAL A 88 -9.51 -14.06 6.34
N ARG A 89 -9.13 -12.82 5.97
CA ARG A 89 -10.06 -11.68 5.95
C ARG A 89 -10.82 -11.52 4.62
N LYS A 90 -10.51 -12.35 3.63
CA LYS A 90 -11.34 -12.63 2.45
C LYS A 90 -12.20 -13.86 2.71
#